data_AF-A0A7S3L9C3-F1
#
_entry.id   AF-A0A7S3L9C3-F1
#
_cell.length_a   1.000
_cell.length_b   1.000
_cell.length_c   1.000
_cell.angle_alpha   90.00
_cell.angle_beta   90.00
_cell.angle_gamma   90.00
#
_symmetry.space_group_name_H-M   'P 1'
#
loop_
_entity.id
_entity.type
_entity.pdbx_description
1 polymer ?
#
loop_
_entity_poly.entity_id
_entity_poly.type
_entity_poly.pdbx_seq_one_letter_code
_entity_poly.pdbx_strand_id
1 'polypeptide(L)'
;DEQRKALPVLDLQSLIKNMISRSFRLAASRSCAAATSRSQVAALCRSSGTSLRCFASAVADVAPEDPPAAPTKVVEPDSPSVKALDNNLRPSEVVKELNKHIVGQEDAKKAVAIAMRNRWRRMQLPDELKKEVTPRNVLLVGPTGCGKTEVARRMAMLNDAPFLKVEATKFTEVGYHGRDVDQIIRDLVDVSMTLTKRLWTEKLRNEAAAVVEDRILDLLTGPSNDSQRGRESFRDMLKQGILDDQEIEVDVPSGEKNGDMNFDGNNPNLVAMSDLWQRMSSGQKKQAMERKKLPIAEARKVILDVELEKMLENVDLKKEAITAVEESGIVFIDEIDKICTSRESFGSRSADASAEGVQRDLLPLIEGCTINTKHGNVNTDYILFVASGAFHAVKPSDLLPELQGRLPIRVELKGLTENDLYRILTEPVANLVRQQVELIATEGVELVFEDDAIREMARLAAHFNKTVENIGARRLHTVIERIMEELSFEAAELGPGTKLTVDKALVETRLKEVMEKTDLSKYIL
;
A
#
# COMPACT_ATOMS: atom_id res chain seq x y z
N ASP A 1 61.66 -13.53 -41.30
CA ASP A 1 60.50 -13.69 -42.19
C ASP A 1 59.27 -13.10 -41.53
N GLU A 2 58.97 -11.82 -41.78
CA GLU A 2 58.19 -11.36 -42.95
C GLU A 2 56.76 -11.93 -42.90
N GLN A 3 55.66 -11.18 -42.84
CA GLN A 3 55.39 -9.81 -43.27
C GLN A 3 54.20 -9.21 -42.50
N ARG A 4 54.32 -7.90 -42.28
CA ARG A 4 53.25 -6.91 -42.08
C ARG A 4 52.16 -7.01 -43.15
N LYS A 5 50.89 -6.97 -42.75
CA LYS A 5 49.83 -6.25 -43.48
C LYS A 5 48.98 -5.44 -42.51
N ALA A 6 49.12 -4.12 -42.63
CA ALA A 6 48.33 -3.11 -41.95
C ALA A 6 46.92 -3.05 -42.55
N LEU A 7 45.90 -3.02 -41.68
CA LEU A 7 44.52 -2.63 -42.01
C LEU A 7 44.27 -1.24 -41.40
N PRO A 8 43.54 -0.34 -42.09
CA PRO A 8 43.47 1.07 -41.73
C PRO A 8 42.57 1.29 -40.51
N VAL A 9 43.05 2.12 -39.59
CA VAL A 9 42.25 2.69 -38.50
C VAL A 9 41.14 3.53 -39.15
N LEU A 10 39.91 3.03 -39.13
CA LEU A 10 38.73 3.80 -39.51
C LEU A 10 38.44 4.83 -38.41
N ASP A 11 38.50 6.10 -38.81
CA ASP A 11 38.27 7.27 -37.99
C ASP A 11 36.82 7.31 -37.45
N LEU A 12 36.63 6.83 -36.22
CA LEU A 12 35.35 6.79 -35.51
C LEU A 12 34.68 8.16 -35.41
N GLN A 13 35.44 9.26 -35.45
CA GLN A 13 34.88 10.61 -35.39
C GLN A 13 34.16 11.01 -36.69
N SER A 14 34.62 10.50 -37.84
CA SER A 14 33.94 10.71 -39.13
C SER A 14 32.61 9.94 -39.23
N LEU A 15 32.54 8.75 -38.61
CA LEU A 15 31.34 7.91 -38.55
C LEU A 15 30.27 8.50 -37.63
N ILE A 16 30.67 9.08 -36.49
CA ILE A 16 29.76 9.76 -35.56
C ILE A 16 29.23 11.07 -36.16
N LYS A 17 30.06 11.86 -36.87
CA LYS A 17 29.59 13.05 -37.60
C LYS A 17 28.60 12.71 -38.73
N ASN A 18 28.79 11.59 -39.41
CA ASN A 18 27.87 11.13 -40.46
C ASN A 18 26.56 10.54 -39.91
N MET A 19 26.57 9.95 -38.71
CA MET A 19 25.34 9.54 -38.01
C MET A 19 24.53 10.73 -37.49
N ILE A 20 25.18 11.72 -36.86
CA ILE A 20 24.48 12.91 -36.32
C ILE A 20 23.87 13.76 -37.45
N SER A 21 24.56 13.88 -38.59
CA SER A 21 24.02 14.62 -39.76
C SER A 21 22.88 13.88 -40.49
N ARG A 22 22.79 12.54 -40.39
CA ARG A 22 21.64 11.76 -40.90
C ARG A 22 20.44 11.84 -39.96
N SER A 23 20.64 11.82 -38.63
CA SER A 23 19.55 11.98 -37.66
C SER A 23 18.91 13.37 -37.72
N PHE A 24 19.69 14.42 -37.98
CA PHE A 24 19.16 15.78 -38.16
C PHE A 24 18.37 15.97 -39.47
N ARG A 25 18.66 15.21 -40.54
CA ARG A 25 17.90 15.28 -41.81
C ARG A 25 16.60 14.46 -41.79
N LEU A 26 16.50 13.44 -40.94
CA LEU A 26 15.26 12.68 -40.76
C LEU A 26 14.26 13.37 -39.81
N ALA A 27 14.74 14.14 -38.82
CA ALA A 27 13.89 14.98 -37.97
C ALA A 27 13.31 16.21 -38.69
N ALA A 28 13.92 16.66 -39.79
CA ALA A 28 13.47 17.81 -40.58
C ALA A 28 12.42 17.47 -41.67
N SER A 29 11.95 16.22 -41.76
CA SER A 29 10.95 15.79 -42.77
C SER A 29 9.62 15.30 -42.18
N ARG A 30 9.39 15.46 -40.87
CA ARG A 30 8.10 15.18 -40.20
C ARG A 30 7.57 16.32 -39.32
N SER A 31 7.96 17.56 -39.62
CA SER A 31 7.31 18.76 -39.10
C SER A 31 6.86 19.64 -40.27
N CYS A 32 5.81 19.19 -40.96
CA CYS A 32 5.09 20.01 -41.95
C CYS A 32 3.67 19.46 -42.11
N ALA A 33 2.87 19.52 -41.04
CA ALA A 33 1.40 19.46 -41.05
C ALA A 33 0.85 19.63 -39.62
N ALA A 34 0.97 20.85 -39.07
CA ALA A 34 0.14 21.41 -37.98
C ALA A 34 0.80 22.69 -37.42
N ALA A 35 0.99 23.69 -38.26
CA ALA A 35 1.42 25.02 -37.83
C ALA A 35 0.70 26.06 -38.68
N THR A 36 -0.58 26.25 -38.43
CA THR A 36 -1.34 27.36 -38.99
C THR A 36 -2.44 27.75 -38.02
N SER A 37 -2.12 28.74 -37.18
CA SER A 37 -3.02 29.71 -36.52
C SER A 37 -2.59 29.99 -35.08
N ARG A 38 -1.50 30.73 -34.86
CA ARG A 38 -1.28 31.54 -33.63
C ARG A 38 -0.06 32.48 -33.71
N SER A 39 0.24 33.01 -34.88
CA SER A 39 1.34 33.97 -35.07
C SER A 39 0.99 35.12 -36.03
N GLN A 40 -0.21 35.68 -35.91
CA GLN A 40 -0.58 36.95 -36.54
C GLN A 40 -1.50 37.79 -35.65
N VAL A 41 -1.04 38.14 -34.44
CA VAL A 41 -1.61 39.29 -33.68
C VAL A 41 -0.52 40.10 -32.94
N ALA A 42 0.73 39.63 -32.83
CA ALA A 42 1.78 40.33 -32.09
C ALA A 42 2.63 41.32 -32.91
N ALA A 43 2.06 41.95 -33.94
CA ALA A 43 2.78 42.97 -34.71
C ALA A 43 1.80 43.99 -35.30
N LEU A 44 1.25 44.87 -34.46
CA LEU A 44 0.84 46.24 -34.78
C LEU A 44 0.34 46.90 -33.49
N CYS A 45 0.63 48.20 -33.35
CA CYS A 45 0.21 49.11 -32.27
C CYS A 45 1.09 49.19 -31.01
N ARG A 46 2.34 49.62 -31.21
CA ARG A 46 2.86 50.74 -30.41
C ARG A 46 2.46 52.04 -31.10
N SER A 47 1.59 52.83 -30.48
CA SER A 47 1.52 54.30 -30.50
C SER A 47 0.08 54.83 -30.42
N SER A 48 -0.07 55.89 -29.61
CA SER A 48 -1.17 56.85 -29.51
C SER A 48 -2.59 56.38 -29.10
N GLY A 49 -2.98 56.77 -27.89
CA GLY A 49 -4.08 57.73 -27.66
C GLY A 49 -5.51 57.38 -28.08
N THR A 50 -6.41 57.50 -27.10
CA THR A 50 -7.85 57.83 -27.18
C THR A 50 -8.90 56.74 -27.54
N SER A 51 -9.76 56.50 -26.54
CA SER A 51 -11.24 56.51 -26.58
C SER A 51 -12.06 55.37 -27.25
N LEU A 52 -12.84 54.70 -26.38
CA LEU A 52 -14.27 54.33 -26.47
C LEU A 52 -14.86 53.60 -27.70
N ARG A 53 -15.50 52.48 -27.36
CA ARG A 53 -16.81 51.96 -27.84
C ARG A 53 -16.88 51.38 -29.27
N CYS A 54 -17.81 50.42 -29.38
CA CYS A 54 -18.19 49.61 -30.54
C CYS A 54 -17.18 48.46 -30.77
N PHE A 55 -17.55 47.19 -30.71
CA PHE A 55 -18.62 46.55 -31.45
C PHE A 55 -19.31 45.47 -30.62
N ALA A 56 -20.56 45.73 -30.26
CA ALA A 56 -21.59 44.70 -30.18
C ALA A 56 -22.30 44.70 -31.55
N SER A 57 -22.59 43.52 -32.08
CA SER A 57 -23.37 43.21 -33.30
C SER A 57 -22.54 42.51 -34.37
N ALA A 58 -22.64 41.18 -34.40
CA ALA A 58 -22.70 40.36 -35.61
C ALA A 58 -22.96 38.90 -35.20
N VAL A 59 -24.22 38.60 -34.87
CA VAL A 59 -24.77 37.24 -34.90
C VAL A 59 -25.75 37.23 -36.06
N ALA A 60 -25.43 36.51 -37.14
CA ALA A 60 -26.41 36.05 -38.12
C ALA A 60 -25.84 34.86 -38.93
N ASP A 61 -26.57 33.76 -38.85
CA ASP A 61 -26.78 32.69 -39.83
C ASP A 61 -25.61 31.81 -40.31
N VAL A 62 -25.48 30.64 -39.65
CA VAL A 62 -25.07 29.38 -40.28
C VAL A 62 -25.98 28.25 -39.76
N ALA A 63 -26.57 27.49 -40.68
CA ALA A 63 -27.45 26.34 -40.45
C ALA A 63 -26.67 25.11 -39.90
N PRO A 64 -27.33 24.09 -39.31
CA PRO A 64 -26.66 23.13 -38.43
C PRO A 64 -25.94 22.04 -39.24
N GLU A 65 -24.63 21.94 -39.08
CA GLU A 65 -23.88 20.72 -39.36
C GLU A 65 -23.88 19.81 -38.11
N ASP A 66 -23.97 18.50 -38.34
CA ASP A 66 -24.01 17.46 -37.31
C ASP A 66 -22.91 17.61 -36.25
N PRO A 67 -23.17 17.32 -34.97
CA PRO A 67 -22.20 17.55 -33.92
C PRO A 67 -20.98 16.64 -34.11
N PRO A 68 -19.74 17.17 -34.06
CA PRO A 68 -18.57 16.32 -33.97
C PRO A 68 -18.64 15.54 -32.67
N ALA A 69 -18.31 14.25 -32.74
CA ALA A 69 -18.27 13.33 -31.61
C ALA A 69 -17.56 13.99 -30.43
N ALA A 70 -18.23 13.93 -29.26
CA ALA A 70 -17.74 14.50 -28.02
C ALA A 70 -16.28 14.07 -27.78
N PRO A 71 -15.40 14.97 -27.31
CA PRO A 71 -14.06 14.57 -26.90
C PRO A 71 -14.22 13.47 -25.85
N THR A 72 -13.71 12.28 -26.16
CA THR A 72 -13.54 11.19 -25.20
C THR A 72 -12.89 11.79 -23.97
N LYS A 73 -13.66 11.87 -22.88
CA LYS A 73 -13.13 12.22 -21.57
C LYS A 73 -11.94 11.31 -21.34
N VAL A 74 -10.75 11.92 -21.27
CA VAL A 74 -9.61 11.27 -20.64
C VAL A 74 -10.08 10.99 -19.22
N VAL A 75 -10.41 9.73 -18.97
CA VAL A 75 -10.71 9.25 -17.62
C VAL A 75 -9.38 9.32 -16.91
N GLU A 76 -9.18 10.37 -16.13
CA GLU A 76 -8.09 10.40 -15.16
C GLU A 76 -8.17 9.09 -14.35
N PRO A 77 -7.06 8.38 -14.14
CA PRO A 77 -7.08 7.19 -13.32
C PRO A 77 -7.59 7.62 -11.95
N ASP A 78 -8.76 7.10 -11.56
CA ASP A 78 -9.32 7.27 -10.23
C ASP A 78 -8.22 6.94 -9.22
N SER A 79 -7.56 7.96 -8.68
CA SER A 79 -6.82 7.83 -7.44
C SER A 79 -7.76 7.17 -6.45
N PRO A 80 -7.34 6.16 -5.66
CA PRO A 80 -8.24 5.51 -4.74
C PRO A 80 -8.63 6.53 -3.68
N SER A 81 -9.72 7.26 -3.95
CA SER A 81 -10.36 8.10 -2.98
C SER A 81 -10.91 7.13 -1.96
N VAL A 82 -10.19 6.97 -0.86
CA VAL A 82 -10.71 6.35 0.34
C VAL A 82 -11.85 7.26 0.76
N LYS A 83 -13.06 6.99 0.25
CA LYS A 83 -14.28 7.56 0.79
C LYS A 83 -14.19 7.25 2.27
N ALA A 84 -14.21 8.29 3.11
CA ALA A 84 -14.32 8.12 4.56
C ALA A 84 -15.49 7.15 4.79
N LEU A 85 -15.17 5.91 5.11
CA LEU A 85 -16.18 4.87 5.24
C LEU A 85 -16.93 5.22 6.51
N ASP A 86 -18.17 5.68 6.35
CA ASP A 86 -19.11 5.73 7.46
C ASP A 86 -19.05 4.36 8.14
N ASN A 87 -18.62 4.35 9.41
CA ASN A 87 -18.46 3.16 10.27
C ASN A 87 -19.76 2.36 10.50
N ASN A 88 -20.79 2.57 9.69
CA ASN A 88 -22.12 1.99 9.75
C ASN A 88 -22.41 1.02 8.60
N LEU A 89 -21.40 0.32 8.09
CA LEU A 89 -21.63 -0.74 7.12
C LEU A 89 -22.54 -1.84 7.72
N ARG A 90 -23.53 -2.28 6.93
CA ARG A 90 -24.36 -3.43 7.26
C ARG A 90 -23.56 -4.71 7.01
N PRO A 91 -23.83 -5.82 7.74
CA PRO A 91 -23.09 -7.06 7.51
C PRO A 91 -23.09 -7.56 6.06
N SER A 92 -24.20 -7.36 5.33
CA SER A 92 -24.30 -7.69 3.90
C SER A 92 -23.38 -6.84 3.02
N GLU A 93 -23.17 -5.58 3.37
CA GLU A 93 -22.29 -4.66 2.64
C GLU A 93 -20.83 -5.00 2.91
N VAL A 94 -20.49 -5.34 4.15
CA VAL A 94 -19.16 -5.86 4.51
C VAL A 94 -18.86 -7.12 3.71
N VAL A 95 -19.78 -8.10 3.67
CA VAL A 95 -19.58 -9.32 2.89
C VAL A 95 -19.40 -9.00 1.40
N LYS A 96 -20.21 -8.09 0.85
CA LYS A 96 -20.08 -7.65 -0.55
C LYS A 96 -18.71 -7.04 -0.83
N GLU A 97 -18.17 -6.26 0.10
CA GLU A 97 -16.86 -5.66 -0.05
C GLU A 97 -15.73 -6.70 0.09
N LEU A 98 -15.84 -7.63 1.05
CA LEU A 98 -14.92 -8.75 1.18
C LEU A 98 -14.93 -9.67 -0.05
N ASN A 99 -16.06 -9.83 -0.73
CA ASN A 99 -16.18 -10.60 -1.97
C ASN A 99 -15.32 -10.05 -3.12
N LYS A 100 -14.98 -8.77 -3.11
CA LYS A 100 -14.08 -8.17 -4.12
C LYS A 100 -12.62 -8.61 -3.98
N HIS A 101 -12.24 -9.15 -2.82
CA HIS A 101 -10.86 -9.50 -2.50
C HIS A 101 -10.68 -10.97 -2.18
N ILE A 102 -11.72 -11.65 -1.70
CA ILE A 102 -11.65 -12.99 -1.16
C ILE A 102 -12.67 -13.87 -1.88
N VAL A 103 -12.18 -14.96 -2.47
CA VAL A 103 -13.02 -15.96 -3.15
C VAL A 103 -13.53 -16.99 -2.15
N GLY A 104 -14.84 -17.24 -2.15
CA GLY A 104 -15.48 -18.24 -1.28
C GLY A 104 -15.45 -17.85 0.22
N GLN A 105 -15.38 -18.85 1.10
CA GLN A 105 -15.30 -18.64 2.57
C GLN A 105 -16.43 -17.78 3.16
N GLU A 106 -17.66 -18.00 2.72
CA GLU A 106 -18.84 -17.19 3.10
C GLU A 106 -19.08 -17.16 4.62
N ASP A 107 -18.86 -18.28 5.30
CA ASP A 107 -19.04 -18.37 6.76
C ASP A 107 -18.05 -17.48 7.52
N ALA A 108 -16.80 -17.44 7.07
CA ALA A 108 -15.76 -16.57 7.65
C ALA A 108 -16.07 -15.09 7.41
N LYS A 109 -16.47 -14.72 6.18
CA LYS A 109 -16.87 -13.35 5.86
C LYS A 109 -18.07 -12.91 6.70
N LYS A 110 -19.06 -13.77 6.87
CA LYS A 110 -20.26 -13.50 7.67
C LYS A 110 -19.93 -13.31 9.15
N ALA A 111 -19.10 -14.18 9.72
CA ALA A 111 -18.70 -14.10 11.12
C ALA A 111 -17.96 -12.80 11.44
N VAL A 112 -17.01 -12.43 10.57
CA VAL A 112 -16.22 -11.21 10.64
C VAL A 112 -17.11 -9.97 10.47
N ALA A 113 -18.05 -9.99 9.52
CA ALA A 113 -19.04 -8.92 9.35
C ALA A 113 -19.96 -8.75 10.59
N ILE A 114 -20.33 -9.84 11.25
CA ILE A 114 -21.09 -9.81 12.51
C ILE A 114 -20.23 -9.22 13.64
N ALA A 115 -18.95 -9.60 13.74
CA ALA A 115 -18.04 -9.06 14.74
C ALA A 115 -17.88 -7.54 14.60
N MET A 116 -17.64 -7.04 13.37
CA MET A 116 -17.62 -5.60 13.07
C MET A 116 -18.94 -4.92 13.45
N ARG A 117 -20.08 -5.53 13.08
CA ARG A 117 -21.39 -4.92 13.37
C ARG A 117 -21.70 -4.88 14.85
N ASN A 118 -21.29 -5.88 15.62
CA ASN A 118 -21.47 -5.89 17.07
C ASN A 118 -20.69 -4.76 17.74
N ARG A 119 -19.53 -4.42 17.19
CA ARG A 119 -18.75 -3.29 17.67
C ARG A 119 -19.44 -1.95 17.41
N TRP A 120 -20.01 -1.76 16.22
CA TRP A 120 -20.88 -0.60 15.96
C TRP A 120 -22.08 -0.57 16.92
N ARG A 121 -22.74 -1.72 17.14
CA ARG A 121 -23.88 -1.83 18.08
C ARG A 121 -23.48 -1.44 19.49
N ARG A 122 -22.31 -1.86 19.97
CA ARG A 122 -21.76 -1.50 21.29
C ARG A 122 -21.66 0.02 21.43
N MET A 123 -21.19 0.72 20.40
CA MET A 123 -21.07 2.19 20.42
C MET A 123 -22.42 2.92 20.48
N GLN A 124 -23.53 2.25 20.19
CA GLN A 124 -24.88 2.80 20.31
C GLN A 124 -25.52 2.55 21.68
N LEU A 125 -24.88 1.77 22.55
CA LEU A 125 -25.41 1.47 23.88
C LEU A 125 -25.14 2.62 24.87
N PRO A 126 -25.96 2.78 25.90
CA PRO A 126 -25.66 3.65 27.03
C PRO A 126 -24.35 3.27 27.72
N ASP A 127 -23.62 4.22 28.29
CA ASP A 127 -22.28 4.02 28.86
C ASP A 127 -22.19 2.89 29.89
N GLU A 128 -23.22 2.70 30.71
CA GLU A 128 -23.30 1.61 31.70
C GLU A 128 -23.28 0.24 31.03
N LEU A 129 -24.10 0.05 29.99
CA LEU A 129 -24.17 -1.22 29.25
C LEU A 129 -23.01 -1.37 28.26
N LYS A 130 -22.50 -0.26 27.72
CA LYS A 130 -21.38 -0.24 26.78
C LYS A 130 -20.16 -0.95 27.38
N LYS A 131 -19.91 -0.72 28.69
CA LYS A 131 -18.74 -1.26 29.39
C LYS A 131 -18.80 -2.77 29.59
N GLU A 132 -19.99 -3.32 29.81
CA GLU A 132 -20.25 -4.74 30.06
C GLU A 132 -20.20 -5.60 28.78
N VAL A 133 -20.30 -4.99 27.60
CA VAL A 133 -20.32 -5.71 26.32
C VAL A 133 -18.89 -5.91 25.81
N THR A 134 -18.38 -7.13 26.01
CA THR A 134 -17.06 -7.56 25.52
C THR A 134 -17.06 -7.90 24.03
N PRO A 135 -15.91 -7.76 23.35
CA PRO A 135 -15.74 -8.19 21.97
C PRO A 135 -16.00 -9.69 21.82
N ARG A 136 -16.60 -10.07 20.69
CA ARG A 136 -16.75 -11.49 20.34
C ARG A 136 -15.55 -11.93 19.52
N ASN A 137 -14.50 -12.36 20.21
CA ASN A 137 -13.30 -12.85 19.56
C ASN A 137 -13.57 -14.09 18.69
N VAL A 138 -12.76 -14.26 17.66
CA VAL A 138 -12.98 -15.22 16.58
C VAL A 138 -11.86 -16.24 16.54
N LEU A 139 -12.21 -17.51 16.40
CA LEU A 139 -11.29 -18.60 16.08
C LEU A 139 -11.57 -19.11 14.66
N LEU A 140 -10.61 -18.89 13.77
CA LEU A 140 -10.62 -19.38 12.40
C LEU A 140 -9.89 -20.72 12.32
N VAL A 141 -10.60 -21.76 11.93
CA VAL A 141 -10.09 -23.12 11.76
C VAL A 141 -10.03 -23.45 10.28
N GLY A 142 -8.92 -23.95 9.77
CA GLY A 142 -8.88 -24.44 8.38
C GLY A 142 -7.46 -24.58 7.83
N PRO A 143 -7.28 -25.19 6.64
CA PRO A 143 -5.96 -25.47 6.09
C PRO A 143 -5.16 -24.20 5.78
N THR A 144 -3.86 -24.35 5.59
CA THR A 144 -2.97 -23.25 5.16
C THR A 144 -3.41 -22.69 3.80
N GLY A 145 -3.22 -21.38 3.61
CA GLY A 145 -3.48 -20.72 2.34
C GLY A 145 -4.96 -20.67 1.89
N CYS A 146 -5.94 -20.93 2.76
CA CYS A 146 -7.38 -20.82 2.42
C CYS A 146 -7.98 -19.41 2.59
N GLY A 147 -7.21 -18.45 3.11
CA GLY A 147 -7.64 -17.04 3.26
C GLY A 147 -7.85 -16.54 4.69
N LYS A 148 -7.51 -17.31 5.75
CA LYS A 148 -7.69 -16.91 7.17
C LYS A 148 -7.17 -15.50 7.48
N THR A 149 -5.90 -15.25 7.18
CA THR A 149 -5.25 -13.95 7.41
C THR A 149 -5.81 -12.86 6.50
N GLU A 150 -6.19 -13.20 5.26
CA GLU A 150 -6.69 -12.22 4.30
C GLU A 150 -8.08 -11.70 4.69
N VAL A 151 -8.95 -12.56 5.23
CA VAL A 151 -10.25 -12.13 5.79
C VAL A 151 -10.05 -11.12 6.91
N ALA A 152 -9.16 -11.40 7.86
CA ALA A 152 -8.91 -10.50 8.99
C ALA A 152 -8.22 -9.19 8.56
N ARG A 153 -7.24 -9.27 7.63
CA ARG A 153 -6.56 -8.09 7.08
C ARG A 153 -7.54 -7.18 6.35
N ARG A 154 -8.38 -7.74 5.46
CA ARG A 154 -9.37 -6.95 4.72
C ARG A 154 -10.42 -6.35 5.64
N MET A 155 -10.86 -7.09 6.66
CA MET A 155 -11.74 -6.55 7.72
C MET A 155 -11.15 -5.29 8.35
N ALA A 156 -9.87 -5.31 8.71
CA ALA A 156 -9.23 -4.16 9.33
C ALA A 156 -9.11 -2.97 8.38
N MET A 157 -8.73 -3.21 7.13
CA MET A 157 -8.65 -2.18 6.10
C MET A 157 -10.01 -1.51 5.83
N LEU A 158 -11.12 -2.25 5.93
CA LEU A 158 -12.48 -1.71 5.72
C LEU A 158 -12.96 -0.78 6.83
N ASN A 159 -12.37 -0.85 8.02
CA ASN A 159 -12.74 -0.02 9.17
C ASN A 159 -11.64 0.97 9.57
N ASP A 160 -10.58 1.11 8.74
CA ASP A 160 -9.36 1.85 9.09
C ASP A 160 -8.86 1.51 10.51
N ALA A 161 -8.91 0.22 10.85
CA ALA A 161 -8.57 -0.27 12.18
C ALA A 161 -7.09 -0.67 12.27
N PRO A 162 -6.39 -0.36 13.37
CA PRO A 162 -5.04 -0.88 13.61
C PRO A 162 -5.03 -2.41 13.59
N PHE A 163 -4.13 -3.00 12.80
CA PHE A 163 -4.06 -4.44 12.60
C PHE A 163 -2.64 -4.96 12.79
N LEU A 164 -2.48 -5.94 13.67
CA LEU A 164 -1.22 -6.62 13.89
C LEU A 164 -1.38 -8.14 13.68
N LYS A 165 -0.50 -8.74 12.86
CA LYS A 165 -0.36 -10.19 12.72
C LYS A 165 0.83 -10.66 13.56
N VAL A 166 0.59 -11.60 14.47
CA VAL A 166 1.63 -12.29 15.24
C VAL A 166 1.49 -13.80 15.09
N GLU A 167 2.59 -14.53 15.26
CA GLU A 167 2.61 -15.99 15.26
C GLU A 167 2.74 -16.47 16.70
N ALA A 168 1.88 -17.38 17.14
CA ALA A 168 1.83 -17.84 18.52
C ALA A 168 3.14 -18.53 18.96
N THR A 169 3.81 -19.19 18.03
CA THR A 169 5.08 -19.90 18.26
C THR A 169 6.23 -18.98 18.65
N LYS A 170 6.18 -17.68 18.32
CA LYS A 170 7.21 -16.69 18.70
C LYS A 170 7.37 -16.52 20.21
N PHE A 171 6.37 -16.93 20.98
CA PHE A 171 6.36 -16.83 22.44
C PHE A 171 6.78 -18.15 23.13
N THR A 172 6.98 -19.23 22.36
CA THR A 172 7.36 -20.56 22.87
C THR A 172 8.87 -20.84 22.83
N GLU A 173 9.68 -19.96 22.24
CA GLU A 173 11.10 -20.20 22.06
C GLU A 173 11.83 -20.31 23.41
N VAL A 174 12.47 -21.46 23.62
CA VAL A 174 13.13 -21.86 24.88
C VAL A 174 14.37 -21.02 25.12
N GLY A 175 14.22 -19.93 25.85
CA GLY A 175 15.30 -19.10 26.35
C GLY A 175 14.80 -18.17 27.46
N TYR A 176 15.67 -17.86 28.41
CA TYR A 176 15.40 -17.03 29.62
C TYR A 176 14.90 -15.59 29.32
N HIS A 177 14.67 -15.25 28.05
CA HIS A 177 14.21 -13.97 27.50
C HIS A 177 13.26 -14.22 26.30
N GLY A 178 12.22 -15.03 26.46
CA GLY A 178 11.10 -15.03 25.50
C GLY A 178 10.57 -13.60 25.32
N ARG A 179 10.12 -13.24 24.10
CA ARG A 179 9.45 -11.94 23.93
C ARG A 179 8.21 -11.94 24.81
N ASP A 180 8.08 -10.91 25.62
CA ASP A 180 6.91 -10.64 26.45
C ASP A 180 5.66 -10.53 25.55
N VAL A 181 4.57 -11.20 25.94
CA VAL A 181 3.30 -11.22 25.19
C VAL A 181 2.69 -9.82 25.12
N ASP A 182 3.00 -8.94 26.08
CA ASP A 182 2.62 -7.52 26.06
C ASP A 182 3.18 -6.78 24.84
N GLN A 183 4.26 -7.30 24.22
CA GLN A 183 4.83 -6.72 23.00
C GLN A 183 3.81 -6.67 21.85
N ILE A 184 2.83 -7.60 21.83
CA ILE A 184 1.73 -7.58 20.87
C ILE A 184 0.99 -6.24 20.91
N ILE A 185 0.69 -5.75 22.11
CA ILE A 185 -0.06 -4.49 22.27
C ILE A 185 0.84 -3.29 21.96
N ARG A 186 2.11 -3.33 22.37
CA ARG A 186 3.08 -2.27 22.05
C ARG A 186 3.26 -2.10 20.53
N ASP A 187 3.39 -3.20 19.80
CA ASP A 187 3.53 -3.21 18.34
C ASP A 187 2.22 -2.72 17.67
N LEU A 188 1.05 -3.08 18.21
CA LEU A 188 -0.23 -2.62 17.69
C LEU A 188 -0.39 -1.09 17.83
N VAL A 189 0.10 -0.50 18.92
CA VAL A 189 0.11 0.96 19.10
C VAL A 189 1.04 1.64 18.10
N ASP A 190 2.20 1.06 17.81
CA ASP A 190 3.11 1.58 16.78
C ASP A 190 2.47 1.55 15.38
N VAL A 191 1.74 0.48 15.05
CA VAL A 191 0.92 0.41 13.83
C VAL A 191 -0.16 1.49 13.84
N SER A 192 -0.84 1.68 14.98
CA SER A 192 -1.89 2.69 15.14
C SER A 192 -1.37 4.12 14.98
N MET A 193 -0.17 4.42 15.48
CA MET A 193 0.48 5.74 15.30
C MET A 193 0.69 6.05 13.82
N THR A 194 1.19 5.08 13.06
CA THR A 194 1.43 5.21 11.62
C THR A 194 0.11 5.40 10.87
N LEU A 195 -0.91 4.60 11.22
CA LEU A 195 -2.24 4.68 10.62
C LEU A 195 -2.93 6.01 10.93
N THR A 196 -2.93 6.42 12.19
CA THR A 196 -3.56 7.66 12.68
C THR A 196 -2.92 8.87 12.01
N LYS A 197 -1.59 8.92 11.92
CA LYS A 197 -0.89 9.98 11.19
C LYS A 197 -1.35 10.06 9.73
N ARG A 198 -1.39 8.93 9.02
CA ARG A 198 -1.87 8.86 7.63
C ARG A 198 -3.30 9.39 7.49
N LEU A 199 -4.22 8.95 8.34
CA LEU A 199 -5.62 9.35 8.29
C LEU A 199 -5.82 10.85 8.58
N TRP A 200 -5.09 11.40 9.55
CA TRP A 200 -5.13 12.84 9.83
C TRP A 200 -4.51 13.66 8.70
N THR A 201 -3.40 13.20 8.11
CA THR A 201 -2.82 13.84 6.92
C THR A 201 -3.83 13.89 5.77
N GLU A 202 -4.55 12.80 5.51
CA GLU A 202 -5.58 12.76 4.47
C GLU A 202 -6.75 13.71 4.78
N LYS A 203 -7.22 13.75 6.03
CA LYS A 203 -8.29 14.67 6.47
C LYS A 203 -7.91 16.14 6.32
N LEU A 204 -6.68 16.49 6.70
CA LEU A 204 -6.17 17.87 6.68
C LEU A 204 -5.71 18.29 5.28
N ARG A 205 -5.54 17.36 4.34
CA ARG A 205 -4.99 17.65 3.00
C ARG A 205 -5.75 18.73 2.24
N ASN A 206 -7.07 18.72 2.29
CA ASN A 206 -7.90 19.70 1.58
C ASN A 206 -7.79 21.09 2.19
N GLU A 207 -7.74 21.16 3.53
CA GLU A 207 -7.56 22.42 4.26
C GLU A 207 -6.14 22.98 4.03
N ALA A 208 -5.12 22.12 4.16
CA ALA A 208 -3.73 22.45 3.87
C ALA A 208 -3.55 22.93 2.43
N ALA A 209 -4.20 22.29 1.44
CA ALA A 209 -4.13 22.71 0.04
C ALA A 209 -4.65 24.16 -0.16
N ALA A 210 -5.74 24.54 0.51
CA ALA A 210 -6.26 25.90 0.43
C ALA A 210 -5.28 26.92 1.05
N VAL A 211 -4.69 26.59 2.20
CA VAL A 211 -3.67 27.42 2.86
C VAL A 211 -2.41 27.55 1.99
N VAL A 212 -2.00 26.46 1.34
CA VAL A 212 -0.84 26.44 0.43
C VAL A 212 -1.09 27.34 -0.79
N GLU A 213 -2.28 27.29 -1.38
CA GLU A 213 -2.66 28.19 -2.49
C GLU A 213 -2.53 29.65 -2.07
N ASP A 214 -3.09 30.02 -0.91
CA ASP A 214 -3.00 31.38 -0.40
C ASP A 214 -1.56 31.82 -0.10
N ARG A 215 -0.73 30.91 0.40
CA ARG A 215 0.68 31.17 0.69
C ARG A 215 1.51 31.35 -0.58
N ILE A 216 1.23 30.60 -1.65
CA ILE A 216 1.87 30.82 -2.96
C ILE A 216 1.42 32.16 -3.54
N LEU A 217 0.14 32.51 -3.42
CA LEU A 217 -0.35 33.82 -3.85
C LEU A 217 0.34 34.96 -3.10
N ASP A 218 0.57 34.82 -1.78
CA ASP A 218 1.31 35.82 -1.01
C ASP A 218 2.76 35.98 -1.46
N LEU A 219 3.43 34.88 -1.83
CA LEU A 219 4.79 34.91 -2.39
C LEU A 219 4.84 35.58 -3.77
N LEU A 220 3.78 35.43 -4.58
CA LEU A 220 3.68 36.03 -5.92
C LEU A 220 3.27 37.50 -5.91
N THR A 221 2.26 37.86 -5.12
CA THR A 221 1.66 39.20 -5.14
C THR A 221 2.17 40.12 -4.04
N GLY A 222 2.91 39.58 -3.07
CA GLY A 222 3.22 40.24 -1.81
C GLY A 222 2.02 40.24 -0.84
N PRO A 223 2.25 40.39 0.47
CA PRO A 223 1.22 40.30 1.52
C PRO A 223 0.23 41.48 1.54
N SER A 224 0.35 42.46 0.64
CA SER A 224 -0.32 43.78 0.78
C SER A 224 -0.76 44.41 -0.54
N ASN A 225 -1.06 43.63 -1.58
CA ASN A 225 -1.61 44.20 -2.80
C ASN A 225 -3.14 44.43 -2.68
N ASP A 226 -3.51 45.70 -2.52
CA ASP A 226 -4.85 46.26 -2.22
C ASP A 226 -5.92 46.06 -3.32
N SER A 227 -5.60 45.32 -4.39
CA SER A 227 -6.54 45.06 -5.48
C SER A 227 -7.00 43.60 -5.46
N GLN A 228 -8.13 43.35 -4.78
CA GLN A 228 -8.82 42.05 -4.77
C GLN A 228 -8.96 41.44 -6.18
N ARG A 229 -9.18 42.29 -7.20
CA ARG A 229 -9.25 41.89 -8.62
C ARG A 229 -7.96 41.27 -9.17
N GLY A 230 -6.79 41.75 -8.75
CA GLY A 230 -5.51 41.19 -9.18
C GLY A 230 -5.30 39.80 -8.57
N ARG A 231 -5.53 39.67 -7.26
CA ARG A 231 -5.33 38.41 -6.53
C ARG A 231 -6.27 37.29 -7.01
N GLU A 232 -7.52 37.62 -7.33
CA GLU A 232 -8.46 36.65 -7.95
C GLU A 232 -7.95 36.17 -9.31
N SER A 233 -7.44 37.07 -10.16
CA SER A 233 -6.89 36.67 -11.46
C SER A 233 -5.67 35.75 -11.34
N PHE A 234 -4.78 35.99 -10.37
CA PHE A 234 -3.63 35.10 -10.09
C PHE A 234 -4.08 33.75 -9.53
N ARG A 235 -5.12 33.72 -8.69
CA ARG A 235 -5.70 32.48 -8.18
C ARG A 235 -6.27 31.63 -9.31
N ASP A 236 -6.97 32.24 -10.25
CA ASP A 236 -7.49 31.52 -11.42
C ASP A 236 -6.35 30.99 -12.31
N MET A 237 -5.30 31.78 -12.53
CA MET A 237 -4.11 31.34 -13.29
C MET A 237 -3.35 30.20 -12.59
N LEU A 238 -3.28 30.21 -11.25
CA LEU A 238 -2.65 29.16 -10.44
C LEU A 238 -3.46 27.85 -10.44
N LYS A 239 -4.79 27.96 -10.47
CA LYS A 239 -5.70 26.82 -10.62
C LYS A 239 -5.65 26.22 -12.02
N GLN A 240 -5.40 27.05 -13.03
CA GLN A 240 -5.25 26.63 -14.43
C GLN A 240 -3.84 26.07 -14.74
N GLY A 241 -2.91 26.08 -13.77
CA GLY A 241 -1.53 25.58 -13.95
C GLY A 241 -0.64 26.47 -14.82
N ILE A 242 -1.07 27.69 -15.17
CA ILE A 242 -0.32 28.60 -16.06
C ILE A 242 0.96 29.10 -15.39
N LEU A 243 0.99 29.15 -14.05
CA LEU A 243 2.09 29.68 -13.27
C LEU A 243 3.05 28.59 -12.76
N ASP A 244 2.83 27.32 -13.08
CA ASP A 244 3.56 26.20 -12.49
C ASP A 244 5.08 26.25 -12.73
N ASP A 245 5.50 26.82 -13.87
CA ASP A 245 6.91 27.01 -14.25
C ASP A 245 7.57 28.27 -13.63
N GLN A 246 6.80 29.15 -12.98
CA GLN A 246 7.38 30.34 -12.35
C GLN A 246 8.15 29.96 -11.09
N GLU A 247 9.31 30.59 -10.89
CA GLU A 247 10.14 30.35 -9.70
C GLU A 247 9.70 31.22 -8.53
N ILE A 248 9.57 30.59 -7.35
CA ILE A 248 9.32 31.26 -6.08
C ILE A 248 10.39 30.87 -5.06
N GLU A 249 10.70 31.80 -4.14
CA GLU A 249 11.57 31.54 -3.01
C GLU A 249 10.76 30.92 -1.86
N VAL A 250 11.12 29.71 -1.46
CA VAL A 250 10.46 28.95 -0.40
C VAL A 250 11.46 28.59 0.69
N ASP A 251 11.03 28.74 1.94
CA ASP A 251 11.74 28.20 3.09
C ASP A 251 11.51 26.69 3.16
N VAL A 252 12.53 25.91 2.80
CA VAL A 252 12.50 24.44 2.82
C VAL A 252 13.13 23.95 4.11
N PRO A 253 12.56 22.96 4.82
CA PRO A 253 13.25 22.32 5.94
C PRO A 253 14.59 21.79 5.45
N SER A 254 15.69 22.30 5.98
CA SER A 254 16.99 21.68 5.75
C SER A 254 16.96 20.35 6.50
N GLY A 255 16.80 19.25 5.75
CA GLY A 255 17.09 17.94 6.30
C GLY A 255 18.50 18.00 6.88
N GLU A 256 18.65 17.57 8.14
CA GLU A 256 19.99 17.32 8.68
C GLU A 256 20.70 16.48 7.62
N LYS A 257 21.66 17.08 6.91
CA LYS A 257 22.70 16.29 6.29
C LYS A 257 23.25 15.51 7.47
N ASN A 258 22.96 14.21 7.51
CA ASN A 258 23.82 13.26 8.22
C ASN A 258 25.18 13.46 7.57
N GLY A 259 25.92 14.45 8.08
CA GLY A 259 27.31 14.63 7.80
C GLY A 259 27.92 13.33 8.24
N ASP A 260 28.45 12.60 7.28
CA ASP A 260 29.29 11.44 7.48
C ASP A 260 30.55 11.92 8.22
N MET A 261 30.39 12.22 9.51
CA MET A 261 31.50 12.33 10.44
C MET A 261 31.93 10.88 10.63
N ASN A 262 32.95 10.49 9.88
CA ASN A 262 33.77 9.32 10.16
C ASN A 262 34.15 9.33 11.64
N PHE A 263 33.35 8.68 12.47
CA PHE A 263 33.57 8.55 13.89
C PHE A 263 34.25 7.21 14.11
N ASP A 264 35.55 7.28 14.39
CA ASP A 264 36.40 6.12 14.62
C ASP A 264 35.85 5.35 15.85
N GLY A 265 35.19 4.22 15.58
CA GLY A 265 34.26 3.52 16.46
C GLY A 265 34.88 2.78 17.65
N ASN A 266 36.09 3.15 18.08
CA ASN A 266 36.88 2.36 19.02
C ASN A 266 36.88 2.88 20.46
N ASN A 267 36.04 3.85 20.82
CA ASN A 267 36.02 4.41 22.17
C ASN A 267 34.62 4.43 22.82
N PRO A 268 34.32 3.50 23.76
CA PRO A 268 32.99 3.35 24.37
C PRO A 268 32.46 4.59 25.08
N ASN A 269 33.36 5.42 25.64
CA ASN A 269 32.98 6.64 26.36
C ASN A 269 32.44 7.75 25.44
N LEU A 270 32.83 7.75 24.16
CA LEU A 270 32.38 8.77 23.20
C LEU A 270 30.99 8.44 22.61
N VAL A 271 30.64 7.16 22.49
CA VAL A 271 29.30 6.72 22.05
C VAL A 271 28.24 7.11 23.09
N ALA A 272 28.51 6.85 24.37
CA ALA A 272 27.62 7.25 25.47
C ALA A 272 27.46 8.78 25.56
N MET A 273 28.52 9.54 25.26
CA MET A 273 28.47 11.01 25.23
C MET A 273 27.72 11.54 23.99
N SER A 274 27.78 10.84 22.86
CA SER A 274 27.01 11.19 21.65
C SER A 274 25.51 11.00 21.85
N ASP A 275 25.10 9.90 22.51
CA ASP A 275 23.70 9.62 22.79
C ASP A 275 23.12 10.61 23.83
N LEU A 276 23.95 11.03 24.81
CA LEU A 276 23.60 12.10 25.74
C LEU A 276 23.54 13.48 25.08
N TRP A 277 24.45 13.80 24.16
CA TRP A 277 24.47 15.07 23.44
C TRP A 277 23.29 15.18 22.46
N GLN A 278 22.93 14.09 21.79
CA GLN A 278 21.77 14.00 20.90
C GLN A 278 20.46 14.10 21.68
N ARG A 279 20.37 13.50 22.87
CA ARG A 279 19.24 13.69 23.79
C ARG A 279 19.15 15.12 24.32
N MET A 280 20.28 15.76 24.63
CA MET A 280 20.33 17.15 25.11
C MET A 280 20.05 18.19 24.02
N SER A 281 20.44 17.96 22.76
CA SER A 281 20.17 18.89 21.65
C SER A 281 18.74 18.74 21.09
N SER A 282 18.06 17.64 21.41
CA SER A 282 16.66 17.40 21.02
C SER A 282 15.63 18.27 21.76
N GLY A 283 16.05 19.02 22.80
CA GLY A 283 15.16 19.86 23.62
C GLY A 283 14.64 21.15 22.96
N GLN A 284 15.25 21.63 21.86
CA GLN A 284 14.79 22.80 21.09
C GLN A 284 15.20 22.67 19.62
N LYS A 285 14.66 21.69 18.89
CA LYS A 285 14.83 21.62 17.43
C LYS A 285 13.85 22.56 16.73
N LYS A 286 14.22 23.84 16.60
CA LYS A 286 13.69 24.66 15.49
C LYS A 286 14.34 24.09 14.23
N GLN A 287 13.56 23.39 13.39
CA GLN A 287 14.05 22.92 12.09
C GLN A 287 14.73 24.09 11.37
N ALA A 288 16.01 23.95 11.05
CA ALA A 288 16.70 24.98 10.28
C ALA A 288 16.05 25.04 8.90
N MET A 289 15.55 26.20 8.50
CA MET A 289 14.93 26.41 7.20
C MET A 289 15.97 27.02 6.25
N GLU A 290 16.07 26.48 5.04
CA GLU A 290 16.94 27.00 3.98
C GLU A 290 16.07 27.61 2.88
N ARG A 291 16.40 28.84 2.46
CA ARG A 291 15.73 29.49 1.33
C ARG A 291 16.19 28.90 0.02
N LYS A 292 15.27 28.33 -0.75
CA LYS A 292 15.54 27.80 -2.10
C LYS A 292 14.57 28.40 -3.11
N LYS A 293 15.09 28.68 -4.31
CA LYS A 293 14.27 28.99 -5.48
C LYS A 293 13.82 27.68 -6.12
N LEU A 294 12.52 27.50 -6.24
CA LEU A 294 11.90 26.32 -6.82
C LEU A 294 10.75 26.75 -7.75
N PRO A 295 10.46 25.99 -8.82
CA PRO A 295 9.26 26.21 -9.61
C PRO A 295 8.01 25.96 -8.75
N ILE A 296 6.92 26.68 -9.02
CA ILE A 296 5.66 26.60 -8.25
C ILE A 296 5.15 25.16 -8.16
N ALA A 297 5.30 24.35 -9.21
CA ALA A 297 4.88 22.95 -9.20
C ALA A 297 5.58 22.12 -8.10
N GLU A 298 6.88 22.33 -7.89
CA GLU A 298 7.66 21.63 -6.86
C GLU A 298 7.48 22.28 -5.50
N ALA A 299 7.53 23.61 -5.46
CA ALA A 299 7.30 24.41 -4.26
C ALA A 299 5.94 24.07 -3.60
N ARG A 300 4.88 23.87 -4.40
CA ARG A 300 3.55 23.51 -3.90
C ARG A 300 3.58 22.23 -3.06
N LYS A 301 4.33 21.21 -3.50
CA LYS A 301 4.46 19.94 -2.77
C LYS A 301 5.19 20.14 -1.44
N VAL A 302 6.31 20.86 -1.47
CA VAL A 302 7.12 21.15 -0.28
C VAL A 302 6.36 21.99 0.74
N ILE A 303 5.68 23.06 0.30
CA ILE A 303 4.88 23.92 1.17
C ILE A 303 3.72 23.12 1.78
N LEU A 304 3.09 22.24 0.99
CA LEU A 304 2.02 21.36 1.47
C LEU A 304 2.51 20.42 2.57
N ASP A 305 3.66 19.76 2.38
CA ASP A 305 4.22 18.86 3.40
C ASP A 305 4.56 19.62 4.70
N VAL A 306 5.17 20.80 4.59
CA VAL A 306 5.47 21.66 5.75
C VAL A 306 4.20 22.12 6.47
N GLU A 307 3.17 22.51 5.73
CA GLU A 307 1.92 22.98 6.32
C GLU A 307 1.16 21.82 6.99
N LEU A 308 1.15 20.64 6.37
CA LEU A 308 0.60 19.42 6.96
C LEU A 308 1.30 19.04 8.26
N GLU A 309 2.63 19.10 8.31
CA GLU A 309 3.38 18.83 9.55
C GLU A 309 2.99 19.78 10.67
N LYS A 310 2.86 21.09 10.38
CA LYS A 310 2.40 22.07 11.38
C LYS A 310 0.97 21.83 11.84
N MET A 311 0.07 21.51 10.91
CA MET A 311 -1.33 21.23 11.26
C MET A 311 -1.43 19.98 12.14
N LEU A 312 -0.59 18.97 11.89
CA LEU A 312 -0.51 17.76 12.72
C LEU A 312 0.02 18.02 14.13
N GLU A 313 0.86 19.03 14.36
CA GLU A 313 1.33 19.40 15.71
C GLU A 313 0.18 19.84 16.63
N ASN A 314 -0.92 20.35 16.05
CA ASN A 314 -2.12 20.74 16.81
C ASN A 314 -3.01 19.54 17.19
N VAL A 315 -2.72 18.35 16.65
CA VAL A 315 -3.46 17.12 16.91
C VAL A 315 -2.71 16.27 17.93
N ASP A 316 -3.39 15.85 18.99
CA ASP A 316 -2.84 14.87 19.93
C ASP A 316 -2.86 13.46 19.30
N LEU A 317 -1.90 13.20 18.40
CA LEU A 317 -1.79 11.94 17.68
C LEU A 317 -1.64 10.73 18.61
N LYS A 318 -1.02 10.91 19.79
CA LYS A 318 -0.82 9.82 20.75
C LYS A 318 -2.16 9.41 21.35
N LYS A 319 -2.96 10.37 21.80
CA LYS A 319 -4.28 10.10 22.35
C LYS A 319 -5.20 9.47 21.31
N GLU A 320 -5.24 10.01 20.09
CA GLU A 320 -6.03 9.45 18.99
C GLU A 320 -5.60 8.03 18.64
N ALA A 321 -4.30 7.75 18.58
CA ALA A 321 -3.79 6.42 18.28
C ALA A 321 -4.11 5.40 19.39
N ILE A 322 -4.01 5.81 20.66
CA ILE A 322 -4.40 4.96 21.80
C ILE A 322 -5.90 4.67 21.74
N THR A 323 -6.74 5.69 21.58
CA THR A 323 -8.19 5.50 21.44
C THR A 323 -8.53 4.59 20.25
N ALA A 324 -7.82 4.73 19.12
CA ALA A 324 -7.98 3.83 17.98
C ALA A 324 -7.58 2.37 18.31
N VAL A 325 -6.54 2.13 19.10
CA VAL A 325 -6.22 0.76 19.54
C VAL A 325 -7.28 0.21 20.49
N GLU A 326 -7.64 0.96 21.52
CA GLU A 326 -8.59 0.49 22.55
C GLU A 326 -9.96 0.24 21.94
N GLU A 327 -10.48 1.19 21.17
CA GLU A 327 -11.82 1.06 20.61
C GLU A 327 -11.80 0.19 19.37
N SER A 328 -10.70 0.13 18.59
CA SER A 328 -10.69 -0.45 17.23
C SER A 328 -9.62 -1.43 16.84
N GLY A 329 -8.63 -1.67 17.69
CA GLY A 329 -7.54 -2.57 17.42
C GLY A 329 -7.99 -3.99 17.12
N ILE A 330 -7.28 -4.61 16.17
CA ILE A 330 -7.45 -6.01 15.80
C ILE A 330 -6.09 -6.70 15.92
N VAL A 331 -6.04 -7.76 16.72
CA VAL A 331 -4.87 -8.63 16.85
C VAL A 331 -5.18 -9.96 16.18
N PHE A 332 -4.38 -10.34 15.19
CA PHE A 332 -4.45 -11.64 14.55
C PHE A 332 -3.34 -12.56 15.07
N ILE A 333 -3.73 -13.60 15.80
CA ILE A 333 -2.82 -14.61 16.35
C ILE A 333 -2.87 -15.83 15.44
N ASP A 334 -1.84 -16.01 14.62
CA ASP A 334 -1.71 -17.14 13.72
C ASP A 334 -1.06 -18.35 14.42
N GLU A 335 -1.35 -19.54 13.91
CA GLU A 335 -0.79 -20.81 14.37
C GLU A 335 -1.02 -21.09 15.87
N ILE A 336 -2.18 -20.71 16.40
CA ILE A 336 -2.55 -20.96 17.81
C ILE A 336 -2.64 -22.47 18.13
N ASP A 337 -2.87 -23.30 17.11
CA ASP A 337 -2.87 -24.75 17.25
C ASP A 337 -1.48 -25.32 17.58
N LYS A 338 -0.40 -24.57 17.32
CA LYS A 338 0.98 -24.99 17.64
C LYS A 338 1.35 -24.81 19.11
N ILE A 339 0.59 -23.99 19.84
CA ILE A 339 0.77 -23.81 21.29
C ILE A 339 -0.21 -24.67 22.10
N CYS A 340 -0.96 -25.57 21.44
CA CYS A 340 -1.82 -26.56 22.08
C CYS A 340 -1.07 -27.87 22.32
N THR A 341 -1.26 -28.47 23.49
CA THR A 341 -0.73 -29.79 23.81
C THR A 341 -1.84 -30.83 23.66
N SER A 342 -1.58 -31.93 22.95
CA SER A 342 -2.55 -33.03 22.88
C SER A 342 -2.58 -33.76 24.22
N ARG A 343 -3.79 -34.01 24.76
CA ARG A 343 -3.99 -34.75 26.02
C ARG A 343 -3.40 -36.16 26.01
N GLU A 344 -3.17 -36.73 24.82
CA GLU A 344 -2.59 -38.08 24.65
C GLU A 344 -1.05 -38.10 24.77
N SER A 345 -0.38 -36.94 24.70
CA SER A 345 1.09 -36.83 24.72
C SER A 345 1.70 -36.68 26.11
N PHE A 346 0.92 -36.93 27.18
CA PHE A 346 1.24 -36.69 28.60
C PHE A 346 2.51 -37.39 29.16
N GLY A 347 3.24 -38.14 28.33
CA GLY A 347 4.50 -38.81 28.68
C GLY A 347 5.77 -37.93 28.60
N SER A 348 5.74 -36.78 27.91
CA SER A 348 6.94 -35.95 27.67
C SER A 348 6.85 -34.57 28.33
N ARG A 349 6.96 -34.53 29.66
CA ARG A 349 6.61 -33.39 30.54
C ARG A 349 7.44 -32.09 30.41
N SER A 350 8.47 -32.00 29.56
CA SER A 350 9.36 -30.81 29.57
C SER A 350 9.07 -29.76 28.49
N ALA A 351 8.55 -30.14 27.32
CA ALA A 351 8.23 -29.20 26.23
C ALA A 351 6.81 -28.62 26.35
N ASP A 352 5.88 -29.39 26.93
CA ASP A 352 4.47 -29.05 27.02
C ASP A 352 4.17 -27.86 27.95
N ALA A 353 4.98 -27.69 29.01
CA ALA A 353 4.80 -26.61 29.99
C ALA A 353 5.02 -25.21 29.39
N SER A 354 5.88 -25.09 28.37
CA SER A 354 6.17 -23.80 27.73
C SER A 354 5.05 -23.38 26.76
N ALA A 355 4.48 -24.33 26.01
CA ALA A 355 3.37 -24.06 25.10
C ALA A 355 2.07 -23.68 25.83
N GLU A 356 1.75 -24.38 26.92
CA GLU A 356 0.62 -24.02 27.78
C GLU A 356 0.84 -22.67 28.49
N GLY A 357 2.10 -22.37 28.88
CA GLY A 357 2.49 -21.08 29.46
C GLY A 357 2.10 -19.90 28.57
N VAL A 358 2.37 -19.99 27.26
CA VAL A 358 1.99 -18.94 26.29
C VAL A 358 0.48 -18.73 26.24
N GLN A 359 -0.34 -19.79 26.30
CA GLN A 359 -1.79 -19.64 26.35
C GLN A 359 -2.23 -18.88 27.60
N ARG A 360 -1.59 -19.14 28.76
CA ARG A 360 -1.88 -18.44 30.02
C ARG A 360 -1.44 -16.98 29.96
N ASP A 361 -0.30 -16.70 29.36
CA ASP A 361 0.22 -15.33 29.19
C ASP A 361 -0.63 -14.51 28.21
N LEU A 362 -1.29 -15.15 27.24
CA LEU A 362 -2.25 -14.51 26.33
C LEU A 362 -3.60 -14.18 26.99
N LEU A 363 -4.00 -14.89 28.06
CA LEU A 363 -5.30 -14.69 28.70
C LEU A 363 -5.49 -13.25 29.19
N PRO A 364 -4.59 -12.64 29.99
CA PRO A 364 -4.75 -11.26 30.44
C PRO A 364 -5.04 -10.27 29.30
N LEU A 365 -4.38 -10.42 28.15
CA LEU A 365 -4.61 -9.53 27.01
C LEU A 365 -6.04 -9.66 26.45
N ILE A 366 -6.58 -10.88 26.39
CA ILE A 366 -7.92 -11.16 25.85
C ILE A 366 -9.02 -10.87 26.87
N GLU A 367 -8.73 -11.03 28.16
CA GLU A 367 -9.67 -10.76 29.25
C GLU A 367 -9.82 -9.27 29.54
N GLY A 368 -8.76 -8.49 29.30
CA GLY A 368 -8.72 -7.06 29.60
C GLY A 368 -7.61 -6.75 30.60
N CYS A 369 -6.58 -6.02 30.15
CA CYS A 369 -5.53 -5.52 31.00
C CYS A 369 -5.04 -4.15 30.51
N THR A 370 -4.25 -3.47 31.36
CA THR A 370 -3.60 -2.22 30.98
C THR A 370 -2.12 -2.47 30.69
N ILE A 371 -1.71 -2.23 29.44
CA ILE A 371 -0.31 -2.35 29.01
C ILE A 371 0.32 -0.97 28.92
N ASN A 372 1.49 -0.82 29.54
CA ASN A 372 2.29 0.39 29.42
C ASN A 372 3.10 0.37 28.12
N THR A 373 2.98 1.44 27.33
CA THR A 373 3.71 1.62 26.07
C THR A 373 4.46 2.95 26.08
N LYS A 374 5.42 3.12 25.18
CA LYS A 374 6.15 4.40 25.01
C LYS A 374 5.24 5.59 24.64
N HIS A 375 4.02 5.32 24.17
CA HIS A 375 3.04 6.35 23.79
C HIS A 375 2.01 6.63 24.89
N GLY A 376 1.92 5.78 25.91
CA GLY A 376 0.95 5.85 26.99
C GLY A 376 0.43 4.47 27.40
N ASN A 377 -0.47 4.45 28.39
CA ASN A 377 -1.14 3.23 28.82
C ASN A 377 -2.28 2.90 27.84
N VAL A 378 -2.47 1.61 27.56
CA VAL A 378 -3.51 1.11 26.65
C VAL A 378 -4.30 0.01 27.31
N ASN A 379 -5.62 0.11 27.28
CA ASN A 379 -6.54 -0.91 27.74
C ASN A 379 -6.91 -1.91 26.61
N THR A 380 -6.83 -3.20 26.88
CA THR A 380 -7.13 -4.27 25.91
C THR A 380 -8.58 -4.77 25.93
N ASP A 381 -9.45 -4.30 26.85
CA ASP A 381 -10.83 -4.77 27.07
C ASP A 381 -11.67 -4.91 25.79
N TYR A 382 -11.38 -4.06 24.81
CA TYR A 382 -12.19 -3.88 23.62
C TYR A 382 -11.48 -4.18 22.31
N ILE A 383 -10.23 -4.66 22.38
CA ILE A 383 -9.47 -5.14 21.22
C ILE A 383 -10.10 -6.43 20.71
N LEU A 384 -10.25 -6.55 19.39
CA LEU A 384 -10.75 -7.77 18.77
C LEU A 384 -9.59 -8.73 18.51
N PHE A 385 -9.65 -9.90 19.16
CA PHE A 385 -8.70 -10.98 18.88
C PHE A 385 -9.27 -11.94 17.84
N VAL A 386 -8.47 -12.22 16.83
CA VAL A 386 -8.74 -13.23 15.79
C VAL A 386 -7.63 -14.27 15.86
N ALA A 387 -7.93 -15.41 16.45
CA ALA A 387 -7.03 -16.55 16.48
C ALA A 387 -7.23 -17.42 15.23
N SER A 388 -6.16 -18.02 14.73
CA SER A 388 -6.16 -18.83 13.52
C SER A 388 -5.30 -20.07 13.74
N GLY A 389 -5.75 -21.22 13.22
CA GLY A 389 -5.00 -22.47 13.28
C GLY A 389 -5.45 -23.46 12.22
N ALA A 390 -4.58 -24.42 11.90
CA ALA A 390 -4.90 -25.51 10.99
C ALA A 390 -5.64 -26.65 11.68
N PHE A 391 -5.29 -26.92 12.95
CA PHE A 391 -5.91 -27.94 13.79
C PHE A 391 -5.86 -29.34 13.14
N HIS A 392 -4.74 -29.66 12.48
CA HIS A 392 -4.51 -30.98 11.88
C HIS A 392 -4.17 -32.05 12.92
N ALA A 393 -3.33 -31.71 13.91
CA ALA A 393 -2.87 -32.64 14.95
C ALA A 393 -3.62 -32.51 16.27
N VAL A 394 -4.21 -31.34 16.52
CA VAL A 394 -4.93 -30.98 17.74
C VAL A 394 -6.30 -30.44 17.39
N LYS A 395 -7.23 -30.49 18.33
CA LYS A 395 -8.58 -29.94 18.18
C LYS A 395 -8.71 -28.60 18.91
N PRO A 396 -9.64 -27.72 18.51
CA PRO A 396 -9.95 -26.51 19.28
C PRO A 396 -10.34 -26.78 20.75
N SER A 397 -10.80 -27.99 21.07
CA SER A 397 -11.11 -28.43 22.44
C SER A 397 -9.87 -28.66 23.32
N ASP A 398 -8.67 -28.72 22.72
CA ASP A 398 -7.40 -28.95 23.41
C ASP A 398 -6.75 -27.62 23.88
N LEU A 399 -7.30 -26.48 23.47
CA LEU A 399 -6.99 -25.17 24.08
C LEU A 399 -7.40 -25.15 25.57
N LEU A 400 -6.78 -24.28 26.36
CA LEU A 400 -7.20 -24.05 27.74
C LEU A 400 -8.69 -23.70 27.83
N PRO A 401 -9.46 -24.25 28.79
CA PRO A 401 -10.88 -23.96 28.95
C PRO A 401 -11.19 -22.45 29.04
N GLU A 402 -10.34 -21.70 29.71
CA GLU A 402 -10.41 -20.25 29.87
C GLU A 402 -10.33 -19.56 28.50
N LEU A 403 -9.35 -19.95 27.67
CA LEU A 403 -9.13 -19.38 26.35
C LEU A 403 -10.26 -19.74 25.38
N GLN A 404 -10.79 -20.97 25.49
CA GLN A 404 -11.98 -21.38 24.73
C GLN A 404 -13.20 -20.53 25.04
N GLY A 405 -13.42 -20.17 26.32
CA GLY A 405 -14.50 -19.30 26.74
C GLY A 405 -14.39 -17.88 26.16
N ARG A 406 -13.16 -17.42 25.91
CA ARG A 406 -12.88 -16.11 25.32
C ARG A 406 -12.89 -16.08 23.80
N LEU A 407 -12.97 -17.24 23.12
CA LEU A 407 -13.08 -17.38 21.66
C LEU A 407 -14.44 -17.98 21.25
N PRO A 408 -15.56 -17.28 21.47
CA PRO A 408 -16.90 -17.84 21.29
C PRO A 408 -17.31 -18.03 19.83
N ILE A 409 -16.77 -17.25 18.89
CA ILE A 409 -17.10 -17.37 17.47
C ILE A 409 -16.09 -18.34 16.85
N ARG A 410 -16.55 -19.53 16.47
CA ARG A 410 -15.73 -20.54 15.79
C ARG A 410 -16.19 -20.67 14.36
N VAL A 411 -15.26 -20.57 13.41
CA VAL A 411 -15.57 -20.65 11.99
C VAL A 411 -14.59 -21.55 11.29
N GLU A 412 -15.11 -22.47 10.49
CA GLU A 412 -14.32 -23.37 9.67
C GLU A 412 -14.21 -22.82 8.25
N LEU A 413 -12.97 -22.71 7.76
CA LEU A 413 -12.65 -22.37 6.38
C LEU A 413 -12.35 -23.64 5.60
N LYS A 414 -12.88 -23.69 4.39
CA LYS A 414 -12.76 -24.85 3.51
C LYS A 414 -11.42 -24.82 2.77
N GLY A 415 -10.88 -26.01 2.46
CA GLY A 415 -9.80 -26.13 1.49
C GLY A 415 -10.21 -25.60 0.13
N LEU A 416 -9.25 -25.04 -0.61
CA LEU A 416 -9.51 -24.44 -1.92
C LEU A 416 -9.52 -25.52 -3.01
N THR A 417 -10.51 -25.44 -3.89
CA THR A 417 -10.61 -26.28 -5.08
C THR A 417 -9.84 -25.68 -6.25
N GLU A 418 -9.62 -26.46 -7.32
CA GLU A 418 -9.05 -25.96 -8.58
C GLU A 418 -9.84 -24.76 -9.13
N ASN A 419 -11.17 -24.84 -9.09
CA ASN A 419 -12.02 -23.75 -9.52
C ASN A 419 -11.85 -22.51 -8.64
N ASP A 420 -11.68 -22.67 -7.32
CA ASP A 420 -11.41 -21.53 -6.43
C ASP A 420 -10.07 -20.87 -6.76
N LEU A 421 -9.04 -21.65 -7.11
CA LEU A 421 -7.74 -21.12 -7.52
C LEU A 421 -7.84 -20.33 -8.84
N TYR A 422 -8.59 -20.84 -9.83
CA TYR A 422 -8.88 -20.11 -11.07
C TYR A 422 -9.61 -18.78 -10.79
N ARG A 423 -10.61 -18.81 -9.92
CA ARG A 423 -11.33 -17.61 -9.49
C ARG A 423 -10.42 -16.63 -8.75
N ILE A 424 -9.49 -17.11 -7.93
CA ILE A 424 -8.49 -16.25 -7.25
C ILE A 424 -7.60 -15.52 -8.27
N LEU A 425 -7.29 -16.14 -9.41
CA LEU A 425 -6.50 -15.53 -10.47
C LEU A 425 -7.27 -14.49 -11.30
N THR A 426 -8.60 -14.44 -11.24
CA THR A 426 -9.44 -13.67 -12.18
C THR A 426 -10.40 -12.69 -11.51
N GLU A 427 -11.03 -13.06 -10.39
CA GLU A 427 -12.09 -12.27 -9.75
C GLU A 427 -11.60 -11.16 -8.82
N PRO A 428 -10.59 -11.36 -7.95
CA PRO A 428 -10.14 -10.31 -7.04
C PRO A 428 -9.66 -9.06 -7.76
N VAL A 429 -9.98 -7.87 -7.23
CA VAL A 429 -9.67 -6.56 -7.86
C VAL A 429 -8.19 -6.42 -8.26
N ALA A 430 -7.31 -6.90 -7.39
CA ALA A 430 -5.86 -6.93 -7.58
C ALA A 430 -5.37 -8.38 -7.61
N ASN A 431 -5.97 -9.23 -8.46
CA ASN A 431 -5.51 -10.60 -8.66
C ASN A 431 -4.09 -10.64 -9.27
N LEU A 432 -3.42 -11.79 -9.14
CA LEU A 432 -2.02 -11.93 -9.52
C LEU A 432 -1.80 -11.78 -11.04
N VAL A 433 -2.76 -12.20 -11.87
CA VAL A 433 -2.68 -12.05 -13.33
C VAL A 433 -2.67 -10.57 -13.71
N ARG A 434 -3.62 -9.79 -13.18
CA ARG A 434 -3.71 -8.35 -13.41
C ARG A 434 -2.44 -7.64 -12.93
N GLN A 435 -1.89 -8.02 -11.77
CA GLN A 435 -0.63 -7.43 -11.30
C GLN A 435 0.49 -7.62 -12.32
N GLN A 436 0.63 -8.80 -12.91
CA GLN A 436 1.66 -9.05 -13.93
C GLN A 436 1.41 -8.26 -15.22
N VAL A 437 0.15 -8.17 -15.67
CA VAL A 437 -0.20 -7.37 -16.85
C VAL A 437 0.17 -5.91 -16.67
N GLU A 438 -0.18 -5.32 -15.53
CA GLU A 438 0.12 -3.92 -15.24
C GLU A 438 1.62 -3.67 -15.03
N LEU A 439 2.36 -4.63 -14.46
CA LEU A 439 3.81 -4.54 -14.30
C LEU A 439 4.53 -4.52 -15.66
N ILE A 440 4.21 -5.46 -16.55
CA ILE A 440 4.80 -5.52 -17.89
C ILE A 440 4.38 -4.32 -18.76
N ALA A 441 3.18 -3.79 -18.56
CA ALA A 441 2.72 -2.58 -19.24
C ALA A 441 3.60 -1.34 -18.94
N THR A 442 4.32 -1.30 -17.81
CA THR A 442 5.24 -0.19 -17.50
C THR A 442 6.40 -0.06 -18.48
N GLU A 443 6.75 -1.14 -19.18
CA GLU A 443 7.77 -1.15 -20.24
C GLU A 443 7.17 -0.94 -21.64
N GLY A 444 5.87 -0.66 -21.72
CA GLY A 444 5.16 -0.45 -22.98
C GLY A 444 4.85 -1.75 -23.74
N VAL A 445 4.91 -2.91 -23.06
CA VAL A 445 4.61 -4.23 -23.61
C VAL A 445 3.20 -4.67 -23.18
N GLU A 446 2.39 -5.16 -24.13
CA GLU A 446 1.05 -5.70 -23.85
C GLU A 446 1.16 -7.19 -23.47
N LEU A 447 0.88 -7.53 -22.21
CA LEU A 447 0.79 -8.93 -21.76
C LEU A 447 -0.66 -9.41 -21.76
N VAL A 448 -0.93 -10.54 -22.42
CA VAL A 448 -2.26 -11.16 -22.47
C VAL A 448 -2.18 -12.60 -21.98
N PHE A 449 -3.00 -12.94 -20.99
CA PHE A 449 -3.21 -14.31 -20.56
C PHE A 449 -4.46 -14.88 -21.23
N GLU A 450 -4.31 -16.01 -21.92
CA GLU A 450 -5.47 -16.75 -22.41
C GLU A 450 -6.19 -17.45 -21.26
N ASP A 451 -7.52 -17.57 -21.37
CA ASP A 451 -8.36 -18.16 -20.33
C ASP A 451 -7.98 -19.63 -20.05
N ASP A 452 -7.61 -20.38 -21.09
CA ASP A 452 -7.16 -21.77 -20.95
C ASP A 452 -5.78 -21.87 -20.28
N ALA A 453 -4.92 -20.85 -20.41
CA ALA A 453 -3.65 -20.78 -19.69
C ALA A 453 -3.90 -20.60 -18.18
N ILE A 454 -4.81 -19.70 -17.81
CA ILE A 454 -5.17 -19.46 -16.40
C ILE A 454 -5.80 -20.71 -15.77
N ARG A 455 -6.66 -21.43 -16.51
CA ARG A 455 -7.20 -22.72 -16.06
C ARG A 455 -6.10 -23.75 -15.82
N GLU A 456 -5.16 -23.88 -16.75
CA GLU A 456 -4.05 -24.84 -16.61
C GLU A 456 -3.15 -24.47 -15.43
N MET A 457 -2.89 -23.18 -15.19
CA MET A 457 -2.16 -22.71 -13.99
C MET A 457 -2.87 -23.13 -12.70
N ALA A 458 -4.18 -22.94 -12.61
CA ALA A 458 -4.98 -23.33 -11.46
C ALA A 458 -4.99 -24.85 -11.24
N ARG A 459 -5.13 -25.63 -12.33
CA ARG A 459 -5.06 -27.09 -12.32
C ARG A 459 -3.72 -27.60 -11.80
N LEU A 460 -2.62 -27.08 -12.33
CA LEU A 460 -1.27 -27.47 -11.93
C LEU A 460 -0.99 -27.07 -10.48
N ALA A 461 -1.41 -25.87 -10.05
CA ALA A 461 -1.31 -25.47 -8.65
C ALA A 461 -2.10 -26.41 -7.71
N ALA A 462 -3.32 -26.80 -8.09
CA ALA A 462 -4.11 -27.77 -7.33
C ALA A 462 -3.46 -29.17 -7.32
N HIS A 463 -2.83 -29.58 -8.42
CA HIS A 463 -2.09 -30.83 -8.50
C HIS A 463 -0.88 -30.82 -7.56
N PHE A 464 -0.06 -29.76 -7.58
CA PHE A 464 1.09 -29.62 -6.67
C PHE A 464 0.71 -29.63 -5.20
N ASN A 465 -0.42 -29.00 -4.85
CA ASN A 465 -0.93 -29.03 -3.48
C ASN A 465 -1.37 -30.42 -3.02
N LYS A 466 -1.73 -31.32 -3.96
CA LYS A 466 -2.06 -32.72 -3.65
C LYS A 466 -0.83 -33.63 -3.60
N THR A 467 0.14 -33.41 -4.47
CA THR A 467 1.28 -34.32 -4.63
C THR A 467 2.47 -33.97 -3.73
N VAL A 468 2.74 -32.70 -3.45
CA VAL A 468 3.92 -32.26 -2.68
C VAL A 468 3.54 -31.89 -1.24
N GLU A 469 3.18 -30.63 -1.03
CA GLU A 469 2.74 -30.08 0.25
C GLU A 469 1.65 -29.05 -0.05
N ASN A 470 0.55 -29.14 0.68
CA ASN A 470 -0.56 -28.22 0.51
C ASN A 470 -0.24 -26.89 1.20
N ILE A 471 0.10 -25.89 0.40
CA ILE A 471 0.29 -24.51 0.85
C ILE A 471 -0.88 -23.59 0.43
N GLY A 472 -1.97 -24.19 -0.08
CA GLY A 472 -3.18 -23.52 -0.53
C GLY A 472 -2.93 -22.55 -1.69
N ALA A 473 -3.58 -21.38 -1.66
CA ALA A 473 -3.47 -20.35 -2.69
C ALA A 473 -2.05 -19.78 -2.84
N ARG A 474 -1.17 -19.94 -1.83
CA ARG A 474 0.22 -19.45 -1.91
C ARG A 474 0.99 -20.10 -3.07
N ARG A 475 0.59 -21.31 -3.49
CA ARG A 475 1.15 -22.03 -4.65
C ARG A 475 1.01 -21.23 -5.95
N LEU A 476 0.00 -20.37 -6.07
CA LEU A 476 -0.22 -19.56 -7.27
C LEU A 476 0.90 -18.55 -7.50
N HIS A 477 1.51 -18.02 -6.43
CA HIS A 477 2.64 -17.10 -6.56
C HIS A 477 3.82 -17.78 -7.26
N THR A 478 4.26 -18.93 -6.77
CA THR A 478 5.40 -19.64 -7.35
C THR A 478 5.13 -20.14 -8.77
N VAL A 479 3.88 -20.54 -9.06
CA VAL A 479 3.45 -20.90 -10.42
C VAL A 479 3.57 -19.71 -11.37
N ILE A 480 3.06 -18.54 -11.00
CA ILE A 480 3.12 -17.34 -11.84
C ILE A 480 4.55 -16.86 -12.02
N GLU A 481 5.32 -16.80 -10.94
CA GLU A 481 6.70 -16.32 -10.95
C GLU A 481 7.56 -17.15 -11.93
N ARG A 482 7.36 -18.48 -11.94
CA ARG A 482 8.06 -19.37 -12.87
C ARG A 482 7.64 -19.18 -14.33
N ILE A 483 6.38 -18.87 -14.60
CA ILE A 483 5.90 -18.58 -15.96
C ILE A 483 6.44 -17.23 -16.44
N MET A 484 6.46 -16.24 -15.56
CA MET A 484 6.83 -14.87 -15.85
C MET A 484 8.33 -14.61 -15.88
N GLU A 485 9.16 -15.48 -15.32
CA GLU A 485 10.62 -15.29 -15.20
C GLU A 485 11.29 -14.82 -16.50
N GLU A 486 11.12 -15.58 -17.59
CA GLU A 486 11.71 -15.21 -18.89
C GLU A 486 10.94 -14.09 -19.60
N LEU A 487 9.61 -14.08 -19.51
CA LEU A 487 8.80 -13.01 -20.12
C LEU A 487 9.12 -11.64 -19.53
N SER A 488 9.36 -11.58 -18.21
CA SER A 488 9.73 -10.37 -17.51
C SER A 488 11.16 -9.94 -17.82
N PHE A 489 12.07 -10.88 -18.11
CA PHE A 489 13.42 -10.55 -18.54
C PHE A 489 13.43 -10.03 -19.98
N GLU A 490 12.69 -10.67 -20.89
CA GLU A 490 12.59 -10.27 -22.28
C GLU A 490 11.83 -8.95 -22.46
N ALA A 491 10.84 -8.65 -21.62
CA ALA A 491 10.05 -7.42 -21.70
C ALA A 491 10.93 -6.15 -21.76
N ALA A 492 12.04 -6.12 -21.03
CA ALA A 492 12.94 -4.96 -20.98
C ALA A 492 13.72 -4.76 -22.28
N GLU A 493 13.92 -5.84 -23.03
CA GLU A 493 14.59 -5.82 -24.33
C GLU A 493 13.60 -5.60 -25.49
N LEU A 494 12.33 -5.88 -25.25
CA LEU A 494 11.26 -5.72 -26.24
C LEU A 494 10.79 -4.26 -26.25
N GLY A 495 10.99 -3.57 -27.37
CA GLY A 495 10.58 -2.18 -27.52
C GLY A 495 9.05 -1.96 -27.36
N PRO A 496 8.62 -0.70 -27.17
CA PRO A 496 7.22 -0.36 -26.93
C PRO A 496 6.29 -0.83 -28.04
N GLY A 497 5.12 -1.37 -27.69
CA GLY A 497 4.10 -1.86 -28.61
C GLY A 497 4.20 -3.36 -28.95
N THR A 498 5.11 -4.09 -28.30
CA THR A 498 5.20 -5.55 -28.43
C THR A 498 4.09 -6.24 -27.63
N LYS A 499 3.54 -7.34 -28.15
CA LYS A 499 2.52 -8.14 -27.47
C LYS A 499 3.05 -9.51 -27.09
N LEU A 500 2.99 -9.83 -25.79
CA LEU A 500 3.32 -11.13 -25.23
C LEU A 500 2.02 -11.87 -24.87
N THR A 501 1.88 -13.11 -25.33
CA THR A 501 0.71 -13.94 -25.04
C THR A 501 1.13 -15.17 -24.24
N VAL A 502 0.46 -15.39 -23.11
CA VAL A 502 0.61 -16.59 -22.28
C VAL A 502 -0.52 -17.54 -22.64
N ASP A 503 -0.18 -18.56 -23.42
CA ASP A 503 -1.08 -19.65 -23.80
C ASP A 503 -0.90 -20.88 -22.91
N LYS A 504 -1.75 -21.88 -23.11
CA LYS A 504 -1.68 -23.14 -22.37
C LYS A 504 -0.37 -23.89 -22.60
N ALA A 505 0.16 -23.89 -23.83
CA ALA A 505 1.36 -24.64 -24.20
C ALA A 505 2.61 -24.10 -23.47
N LEU A 506 2.71 -22.78 -23.34
CA LEU A 506 3.76 -22.11 -22.58
C LEU A 506 3.69 -22.51 -21.10
N VAL A 507 2.50 -22.46 -20.49
CA VAL A 507 2.29 -22.86 -19.08
C VAL A 507 2.73 -24.30 -18.84
N GLU A 508 2.28 -25.24 -19.70
CA GLU A 508 2.66 -26.65 -19.58
C GLU A 508 4.17 -26.84 -19.73
N THR A 509 4.79 -26.21 -20.72
CA THR A 509 6.23 -26.33 -20.97
C THR A 509 7.05 -25.84 -19.77
N ARG A 510 6.72 -24.67 -19.22
CA ARG A 510 7.42 -24.05 -18.09
C ARG A 510 7.31 -24.84 -16.80
N LEU A 511 6.15 -25.43 -16.55
CA LEU A 511 5.87 -26.12 -15.30
C LEU A 511 6.21 -27.62 -15.36
N LYS A 512 6.26 -28.23 -16.55
CA LYS A 512 6.65 -29.63 -16.71
C LYS A 512 8.09 -29.90 -16.24
N GLU A 513 9.02 -28.99 -16.52
CA GLU A 513 10.40 -29.10 -16.01
C GLU A 513 10.47 -29.12 -14.47
N VAL A 514 9.56 -28.38 -13.81
CA VAL A 514 9.47 -28.34 -12.35
C VAL A 514 8.87 -29.64 -11.81
N MET A 515 7.86 -30.18 -12.49
CA MET A 515 7.25 -31.47 -12.12
C MET A 515 8.28 -32.61 -12.16
N GLU A 516 9.02 -32.73 -13.25
CA GLU A 516 10.02 -33.81 -13.44
C GLU A 516 11.16 -33.72 -12.40
N LYS A 517 11.60 -32.49 -12.05
CA LYS A 517 12.63 -32.28 -11.01
C LYS A 517 12.14 -32.55 -9.59
N THR A 518 10.86 -32.27 -9.30
CA THR A 518 10.29 -32.45 -7.95
C THR A 518 10.06 -33.94 -7.63
N ASP A 519 9.75 -34.74 -8.65
CA ASP A 519 9.76 -36.19 -8.51
C ASP A 519 11.18 -36.71 -8.26
N LEU A 520 12.20 -36.19 -8.97
CA LEU A 520 13.61 -36.57 -8.73
C LEU A 520 14.11 -36.23 -7.31
N SER A 521 13.75 -35.06 -6.76
CA SER A 521 14.19 -34.67 -5.40
C SER A 521 13.52 -35.47 -4.28
N LYS A 522 12.36 -36.09 -4.53
CA LYS A 522 11.72 -37.04 -3.59
C LYS A 522 12.36 -38.43 -3.58
N TYR A 523 13.14 -38.80 -4.60
CA TYR A 523 13.75 -40.13 -4.73
C TYR A 523 15.27 -40.15 -4.47
N ILE A 524 15.94 -39.00 -4.38
CA ILE A 524 17.42 -38.91 -4.29
C ILE A 524 17.91 -38.44 -2.89
N LEU A 525 17.04 -38.01 -1.97
CA LEU A 525 17.40 -37.64 -0.60
C LEU A 525 16.70 -38.51 0.45
#